data_AF-A0A5B6ZGH4-F1
#
_entry.id   AF-A0A5B6ZGH4-F1
#
_cell.length_a   1.000
_cell.length_b   1.000
_cell.length_c   1.000
_cell.angle_alpha   90.00
_cell.angle_beta   90.00
_cell.angle_gamma   90.00
#
_symmetry.space_group_name_H-M   'P 1'
#
loop_
_entity.id
_entity.type
_entity.pdbx_description
1 polymer ?
#
loop_
_entity_poly.entity_id
_entity_poly.type
_entity_poly.pdbx_seq_one_letter_code
_entity_poly.pdbx_strand_id
1 'polypeptide(L)'
;GKLSPLARNIASIGKRTAKNLMVLETIEGYASLLENVLKFPSEVACSKAVTEIPSKLKEEWQWHLFDVIADSTYLNRSLRSYGFLDKVERQWNHTQTESFGAVTDPDETFLYSIWEEQKYIEMANTRKRREEEELKDRTNQPRGTWEEVYRSAKRVDRSKNDLHERDDGELERTAQPLCIYEPYFGEGTWPFLHRTSLYRGLGLSTKGRRPGTDDVDASSRLPLLNNPYYRDALGEYGALFAIANRIDRIHKNAWIGFQ
;
A
#
# COMPACT_ATOMS: atom_id res chain seq x y z
N GLY A 1 -36.57 0.41 -35.17
CA GLY A 1 -36.42 1.77 -35.70
C GLY A 1 -34.95 2.17 -35.65
N LYS A 2 -34.44 2.87 -36.67
CA LYS A 2 -33.07 3.43 -36.65
C LYS A 2 -33.11 4.81 -35.99
N LEU A 3 -32.19 5.07 -35.06
CA LEU A 3 -32.00 6.38 -34.45
C LEU A 3 -31.70 7.43 -35.52
N SER A 4 -32.28 8.62 -35.35
CA SER A 4 -32.04 9.76 -36.23
C SER A 4 -30.55 10.14 -36.23
N PRO A 5 -30.03 10.70 -37.34
CA PRO A 5 -28.64 11.16 -37.39
C PRO A 5 -28.32 12.21 -36.32
N LEU A 6 -29.29 13.05 -35.95
CA LEU A 6 -29.17 14.02 -34.87
C LEU A 6 -28.96 13.32 -33.50
N ALA A 7 -29.77 12.31 -33.20
CA ALA A 7 -29.63 11.55 -31.95
C ALA A 7 -28.27 10.84 -31.85
N ARG A 8 -27.76 10.34 -32.99
CA ARG A 8 -26.43 9.72 -33.06
C ARG A 8 -25.32 10.73 -32.81
N ASN A 9 -25.43 11.95 -33.37
CA ASN A 9 -24.46 13.02 -33.14
C ASN A 9 -24.45 13.44 -31.66
N ILE A 10 -25.62 13.66 -31.06
CA ILE A 10 -25.73 14.03 -29.63
C ILE A 10 -25.12 12.93 -28.75
N ALA A 11 -25.44 11.66 -29.03
CA ALA A 11 -24.85 10.53 -28.30
C ALA A 11 -23.33 10.45 -28.45
N SER A 12 -22.78 10.73 -29.64
CA SER A 12 -21.33 10.73 -29.87
C SER A 12 -20.61 11.86 -29.13
N ILE A 13 -21.21 13.05 -29.06
CA ILE A 13 -20.68 14.20 -28.30
C ILE A 13 -20.72 13.87 -26.81
N GLY A 14 -21.86 13.42 -26.30
CA GLY A 14 -22.00 13.02 -24.89
C GLY A 14 -21.02 11.92 -24.48
N LYS A 15 -20.80 10.94 -25.36
CA LYS A 15 -19.79 9.88 -25.14
C LYS A 15 -18.38 10.45 -25.02
N ARG A 16 -17.98 11.40 -25.88
CA ARG A 16 -16.65 12.02 -25.84
C ARG A 16 -16.48 12.86 -24.57
N THR A 17 -17.47 13.68 -24.23
CA THR A 17 -17.44 14.51 -23.01
C THR A 17 -17.39 13.65 -21.75
N ALA A 18 -18.18 12.58 -21.67
CA ALA A 18 -18.15 11.67 -20.53
C ALA A 18 -16.82 10.92 -20.42
N LYS A 19 -16.24 10.51 -21.56
CA LYS A 19 -14.93 9.83 -21.57
C LYS A 19 -13.82 10.74 -21.05
N ASN A 20 -13.88 12.04 -21.34
CA ASN A 20 -12.85 13.03 -21.00
C ASN A 20 -13.30 13.99 -19.88
N LEU A 21 -14.17 13.52 -18.99
CA LEU A 21 -14.65 14.34 -17.87
C LEU A 21 -13.48 14.67 -16.92
N MET A 22 -13.38 15.94 -16.53
CA MET A 22 -12.41 16.46 -15.54
C MET A 22 -10.92 16.25 -15.88
N VAL A 23 -10.56 15.98 -17.15
CA VAL A 23 -9.15 15.76 -17.55
C VAL A 23 -8.27 16.95 -17.16
N LEU A 24 -8.70 18.16 -17.50
CA LEU A 24 -7.94 19.39 -17.21
C LEU A 24 -7.70 19.57 -15.70
N GLU A 25 -8.78 19.54 -14.92
CA GLU A 25 -8.77 19.77 -13.47
C GLU A 25 -7.91 18.72 -12.74
N THR A 26 -8.00 17.47 -13.16
CA THR A 26 -7.24 16.37 -12.55
C THR A 26 -5.76 16.44 -12.89
N ILE A 27 -5.39 16.72 -14.15
CA ILE A 27 -3.99 16.82 -14.56
C ILE A 27 -3.32 18.03 -13.92
N GLU A 28 -3.97 19.20 -13.94
CA GLU A 28 -3.40 20.40 -13.33
C GLU A 28 -3.34 20.29 -11.80
N GLY A 29 -4.37 19.74 -11.17
CA GLY A 29 -4.38 19.50 -9.72
C GLY A 29 -3.29 18.52 -9.29
N TYR A 30 -3.11 17.43 -10.04
CA TYR A 30 -2.06 16.46 -9.76
C TYR A 30 -0.66 17.03 -9.99
N ALA A 31 -0.44 17.77 -11.09
CA ALA A 31 0.84 18.40 -11.37
C ALA A 31 1.20 19.45 -10.30
N SER A 32 0.23 20.28 -9.88
CA SER A 32 0.43 21.25 -8.79
C SER A 32 0.74 20.56 -7.46
N LEU A 33 0.11 19.41 -7.18
CA LEU A 33 0.42 18.62 -5.99
C LEU A 33 1.86 18.08 -6.03
N LEU A 34 2.30 17.55 -7.18
CA LEU A 34 3.68 17.06 -7.33
C LEU A 34 4.71 18.18 -7.15
N GLU A 35 4.46 19.36 -7.72
CA GLU A 35 5.33 20.54 -7.58
C GLU A 35 5.50 20.98 -6.12
N ASN A 36 4.42 20.91 -5.34
CA ASN A 36 4.43 21.36 -3.94
C ASN A 36 4.92 20.30 -2.95
N VAL A 37 4.70 19.01 -3.24
CA VAL A 37 5.04 17.89 -2.32
C VAL A 37 6.46 17.40 -2.56
N LEU A 38 6.92 17.33 -3.81
CA LEU A 38 8.24 16.81 -4.15
C LEU A 38 9.30 17.93 -4.11
N LYS A 39 10.03 18.01 -2.99
CA LYS A 39 11.22 18.84 -2.89
C LYS A 39 12.42 18.06 -3.44
N PHE A 40 12.76 18.32 -4.69
CA PHE A 40 13.94 17.72 -5.31
C PHE A 40 15.24 18.38 -4.81
N PRO A 41 16.32 17.62 -4.56
CA PRO A 41 17.64 18.18 -4.30
C PRO A 41 18.16 18.93 -5.53
N SER A 42 19.09 19.88 -5.35
CA SER A 42 19.60 20.77 -6.40
C SER A 42 20.29 20.06 -7.57
N GLU A 43 20.58 18.77 -7.44
CA GLU A 43 21.22 17.92 -8.44
C GLU A 43 20.23 17.31 -9.43
N VAL A 44 18.93 17.37 -9.15
CA VAL A 44 17.86 16.82 -10.00
C VAL A 44 17.20 17.97 -10.75
N ALA A 45 17.01 17.81 -12.06
CA ALA A 45 16.28 18.79 -12.87
C ALA A 45 14.89 19.01 -12.28
N CYS A 46 14.57 20.27 -11.96
CA CYS A 46 13.24 20.63 -11.46
C CYS A 46 12.17 20.21 -12.47
N SER A 47 11.04 19.71 -11.95
CA SER A 47 9.84 19.51 -12.77
C SER A 47 9.50 20.83 -13.48
N LYS A 48 9.13 20.74 -14.75
CA LYS A 48 8.60 21.86 -15.52
C LYS A 48 7.32 22.39 -14.86
N ALA A 49 7.07 23.68 -15.01
CA ALA A 49 5.88 24.32 -14.45
C ALA A 49 4.60 23.71 -15.06
N VAL A 50 3.49 23.70 -14.30
CA VAL A 50 2.18 23.20 -14.76
C VAL A 50 1.69 23.87 -16.05
N THR A 51 2.14 25.11 -16.28
CA THR A 51 1.86 25.90 -17.49
C THR A 51 2.56 25.37 -18.75
N GLU A 52 3.62 24.58 -18.60
CA GLU A 52 4.40 24.02 -19.72
C GLU A 52 3.87 22.65 -20.19
N ILE A 53 2.85 22.10 -19.52
CA ILE A 53 2.22 20.84 -19.94
C ILE A 53 1.48 21.08 -21.28
N PRO A 54 1.77 20.29 -22.33
CA PRO A 54 1.12 20.43 -23.64
C PRO A 54 -0.41 20.39 -23.56
N SER A 55 -1.09 21.31 -24.23
CA SER A 55 -2.56 21.41 -24.23
C SER A 55 -3.26 20.13 -24.66
N LYS A 56 -2.66 19.39 -25.61
CA LYS A 56 -3.16 18.10 -26.09
C LYS A 56 -3.33 17.06 -24.97
N LEU A 57 -2.50 17.12 -23.92
CA LEU A 57 -2.60 16.22 -22.77
C LEU A 57 -3.71 16.65 -21.80
N LYS A 58 -4.06 17.94 -21.77
CA LYS A 58 -5.09 18.51 -20.90
C LYS A 58 -6.51 18.34 -21.45
N GLU A 59 -6.64 18.04 -22.75
CA GLU A 59 -7.94 17.92 -23.43
C GLU A 59 -8.55 16.52 -23.30
N GLU A 60 -7.74 15.45 -23.35
CA GLU A 60 -8.23 14.07 -23.37
C GLU A 60 -7.31 13.12 -22.60
N TRP A 61 -7.91 12.08 -22.01
CA TRP A 61 -7.14 11.00 -21.40
C TRP A 61 -6.38 10.21 -22.48
N GLN A 62 -5.06 10.21 -22.38
CA GLN A 62 -4.16 9.49 -23.28
C GLN A 62 -4.05 8.00 -22.91
N TRP A 63 -5.19 7.31 -22.83
CA TRP A 63 -5.24 5.87 -22.50
C TRP A 63 -4.39 5.00 -23.44
N HIS A 64 -4.22 5.45 -24.69
CA HIS A 64 -3.44 4.75 -25.70
C HIS A 64 -1.96 4.56 -25.32
N LEU A 65 -1.39 5.41 -24.46
CA LEU A 65 -0.04 5.25 -23.91
C LEU A 65 0.08 4.00 -23.02
N PHE A 66 -1.06 3.49 -22.54
CA PHE A 66 -1.14 2.32 -21.67
C PHE A 66 -1.65 1.08 -22.40
N ASP A 67 -1.96 1.14 -23.70
CA ASP A 67 -2.44 -0.02 -24.45
C ASP A 67 -1.40 -1.16 -24.47
N VAL A 68 -0.11 -0.83 -24.43
CA VAL A 68 1.02 -1.78 -24.29
C VAL A 68 0.91 -2.64 -23.02
N ILE A 69 0.17 -2.17 -22.01
CA ILE A 69 -0.02 -2.87 -20.73
C ILE A 69 -1.07 -3.97 -20.85
N ALA A 70 -2.09 -3.78 -21.69
CA ALA A 70 -3.22 -4.69 -21.82
C ALA A 70 -2.81 -6.06 -22.40
N ASP A 71 -1.83 -6.09 -23.30
CA ASP A 71 -1.39 -7.30 -23.99
C ASP A 71 -0.39 -8.15 -23.17
N SER A 72 0.11 -7.64 -22.04
CA SER A 72 1.15 -8.29 -21.22
C SER A 72 0.58 -9.28 -20.18
N THR A 73 -0.15 -10.29 -20.65
CA THR A 73 -0.91 -11.23 -19.80
C THR A 73 -0.08 -12.24 -18.98
N TYR A 74 1.26 -12.24 -19.03
CA TYR A 74 2.07 -13.31 -18.41
C TYR A 74 3.40 -12.88 -17.74
N LEU A 75 3.44 -11.83 -16.91
CA LEU A 75 4.65 -11.55 -16.10
C LEU A 75 4.38 -11.18 -14.63
N ASN A 76 5.29 -11.64 -13.76
CA ASN A 76 5.28 -11.55 -12.30
C ASN A 76 5.00 -10.13 -11.77
N ARG A 77 4.14 -10.05 -10.74
CA ARG A 77 3.54 -8.84 -10.15
C ARG A 77 4.56 -7.74 -9.74
N SER A 78 5.80 -8.08 -9.41
CA SER A 78 6.84 -7.12 -8.99
C SER A 78 7.73 -6.61 -10.13
N LEU A 79 8.02 -7.43 -11.14
CA LEU A 79 8.64 -6.97 -12.40
C LEU A 79 7.69 -6.02 -13.17
N ARG A 80 6.39 -6.21 -12.94
CA ARG A 80 5.30 -5.42 -13.51
C ARG A 80 5.30 -3.95 -13.08
N SER A 81 5.93 -3.55 -11.98
CA SER A 81 5.87 -2.17 -11.46
C SER A 81 7.07 -1.28 -11.83
N TYR A 82 8.17 -1.84 -12.33
CA TYR A 82 9.34 -1.04 -12.69
C TYR A 82 9.67 -1.13 -14.18
N GLY A 83 9.60 -2.32 -14.79
CA GLY A 83 9.83 -2.46 -16.23
C GLY A 83 8.74 -1.85 -17.10
N PHE A 84 7.56 -1.57 -16.55
CA PHE A 84 6.48 -0.88 -17.28
C PHE A 84 6.75 0.62 -17.42
N LEU A 85 7.25 1.26 -16.36
CA LEU A 85 7.60 2.68 -16.37
C LEU A 85 8.69 2.92 -17.40
N ASP A 86 9.71 2.06 -17.40
CA ASP A 86 10.80 2.10 -18.38
C ASP A 86 10.29 1.94 -19.83
N LYS A 87 9.36 1.01 -20.10
CA LYS A 87 8.76 0.88 -21.45
C LYS A 87 7.98 2.11 -21.90
N VAL A 88 7.17 2.68 -21.00
CA VAL A 88 6.39 3.89 -21.28
C VAL A 88 7.32 5.09 -21.47
N GLU A 89 8.34 5.23 -20.64
CA GLU A 89 9.36 6.27 -20.72
C GLU A 89 10.16 6.18 -22.03
N ARG A 90 10.58 4.98 -22.44
CA ARG A 90 11.25 4.75 -23.73
C ARG A 90 10.37 5.13 -24.91
N GLN A 91 9.09 4.75 -24.90
CA GLN A 91 8.16 5.14 -25.97
C GLN A 91 7.94 6.65 -26.01
N TRP A 92 7.80 7.28 -24.85
CA TRP A 92 7.66 8.72 -24.73
C TRP A 92 8.88 9.48 -25.27
N ASN A 93 10.08 9.08 -24.84
CA ASN A 93 11.33 9.68 -25.30
C ASN A 93 11.49 9.52 -26.82
N HIS A 94 11.14 8.37 -27.38
CA HIS A 94 11.18 8.15 -28.83
C HIS A 94 10.24 9.10 -29.60
N THR A 95 9.02 9.31 -29.10
CA THR A 95 8.06 10.24 -29.74
C THR A 95 8.48 11.72 -29.64
N GLN A 96 9.26 12.12 -28.64
CA GLN A 96 9.84 13.46 -28.57
C GLN A 96 11.03 13.63 -29.52
N THR A 97 11.90 12.62 -29.61
CA THR A 97 13.10 12.62 -30.48
C THR A 97 12.74 12.69 -31.97
N GLU A 98 11.60 12.13 -32.40
CA GLU A 98 11.14 12.27 -33.79
C GLU A 98 10.68 13.70 -34.14
N SER A 99 10.34 14.54 -33.15
CA SER A 99 9.90 15.94 -33.37
C SER A 99 11.03 16.97 -33.36
N PHE A 100 12.20 16.62 -32.82
CA PHE A 100 13.40 17.44 -32.84
C PHE A 100 14.54 16.66 -33.48
N GLY A 101 14.77 16.88 -34.77
CA GLY A 101 15.87 16.23 -35.47
C GLY A 101 17.20 16.53 -34.79
N ALA A 102 17.78 15.53 -34.12
CA ALA A 102 19.19 15.50 -33.76
C ALA A 102 19.63 14.06 -33.43
N VAL A 103 20.80 13.75 -33.98
CA VAL A 103 21.63 12.56 -33.78
C VAL A 103 21.65 12.13 -32.31
N THR A 104 21.26 10.88 -32.04
CA THR A 104 21.45 10.24 -30.73
C THR A 104 22.94 10.15 -30.44
N ASP A 105 23.42 10.91 -29.46
CA ASP A 105 24.82 10.87 -29.03
C ASP A 105 25.09 9.50 -28.41
N PRO A 106 26.04 8.68 -28.92
CA PRO A 106 26.32 7.34 -28.40
C PRO A 106 26.71 7.35 -26.91
N ASP A 107 27.18 8.48 -26.38
CA ASP A 107 27.55 8.64 -24.97
C ASP A 107 26.34 8.60 -24.02
N GLU A 108 25.17 9.12 -24.40
CA GLU A 108 23.96 9.04 -23.55
C GLU A 108 23.41 7.61 -23.48
N THR A 109 23.50 6.87 -24.59
CA THR A 109 23.08 5.46 -24.65
C THR A 109 24.00 4.59 -23.78
N PHE A 110 25.30 4.89 -23.80
CA PHE A 110 26.30 4.20 -22.98
C PHE A 110 26.07 4.48 -21.48
N LEU A 111 25.87 5.75 -21.10
CA LEU A 111 25.60 6.11 -19.72
C LEU A 111 24.31 5.44 -19.20
N TYR A 112 23.23 5.43 -19.98
CA TYR A 112 21.99 4.77 -19.59
C TYR A 112 22.18 3.25 -19.38
N SER A 113 22.92 2.60 -20.27
CA SER A 113 23.20 1.15 -20.16
C SER A 113 23.98 0.78 -18.90
N ILE A 114 24.93 1.61 -18.48
CA ILE A 114 25.70 1.43 -17.23
C ILE A 114 24.79 1.58 -16.02
N TRP A 115 23.87 2.54 -16.03
CA TRP A 115 22.92 2.75 -14.94
C TRP A 115 21.90 1.61 -14.82
N GLU A 116 21.45 1.04 -15.95
CA GLU A 116 20.60 -0.16 -15.95
C GLU A 116 21.33 -1.38 -15.38
N GLU A 117 22.59 -1.58 -15.78
CA GLU A 117 23.41 -2.67 -15.28
C GLU A 117 23.67 -2.52 -13.78
N GLN A 118 23.99 -1.32 -13.30
CA GLN A 118 24.19 -1.04 -11.88
C GLN A 118 22.91 -1.29 -11.05
N LYS A 119 21.75 -0.85 -11.53
CA LYS A 119 20.45 -1.13 -10.89
C LYS A 119 20.18 -2.63 -10.84
N TYR A 120 20.47 -3.36 -11.92
CA TYR A 120 20.29 -4.81 -11.96
C TYR A 120 21.19 -5.52 -10.95
N ILE A 121 22.46 -5.10 -10.84
CA ILE A 121 23.43 -5.61 -9.87
C ILE A 121 22.97 -5.33 -8.44
N GLU A 122 22.49 -4.12 -8.16
CA GLU A 122 21.98 -3.74 -6.83
C GLU A 122 20.74 -4.57 -6.45
N MET A 123 19.81 -4.78 -7.38
CA MET A 123 18.66 -5.66 -7.19
C MET A 123 19.06 -7.12 -6.96
N ALA A 124 20.03 -7.64 -7.72
CA ALA A 124 20.54 -9.00 -7.54
C ALA A 124 21.24 -9.15 -6.18
N ASN A 125 22.01 -8.14 -5.75
CA ASN A 125 22.71 -8.15 -4.47
C ASN A 125 21.74 -8.05 -3.29
N THR A 126 20.73 -7.18 -3.35
CA THR A 126 19.70 -7.08 -2.29
C THR A 126 18.85 -8.34 -2.19
N ARG A 127 18.58 -9.01 -3.33
CA ARG A 127 17.94 -10.32 -3.36
C ARG A 127 18.83 -11.39 -2.72
N LYS A 128 20.09 -11.48 -3.13
CA LYS A 128 21.07 -12.42 -2.59
C LYS A 128 21.28 -12.21 -1.10
N ARG A 129 21.31 -10.96 -0.62
CA ARG A 129 21.42 -10.63 0.80
C ARG A 129 20.21 -11.13 1.58
N ARG A 130 18.99 -10.96 1.06
CA ARG A 130 17.77 -11.51 1.68
C ARG A 130 17.78 -13.03 1.73
N GLU A 131 18.12 -13.68 0.61
CA GLU A 131 18.22 -15.15 0.56
C GLU A 131 19.31 -15.67 1.53
N GLU A 132 20.44 -14.97 1.65
CA GLU A 132 21.52 -15.31 2.59
C GLU A 132 21.14 -15.04 4.05
N GLU A 133 20.39 -13.97 4.34
CA GLU A 133 19.83 -13.69 5.67
C GLU A 133 18.83 -14.78 6.09
N GLU A 134 17.93 -15.22 5.19
CA GLU A 134 17.00 -16.32 5.43
C GLU A 134 17.73 -17.68 5.61
N LEU A 135 18.77 -17.94 4.83
CA LEU A 135 19.61 -19.14 4.99
C LEU A 135 20.43 -19.10 6.28
N LYS A 136 20.94 -17.93 6.67
CA LYS A 136 21.60 -17.71 7.96
C LYS A 136 20.63 -17.92 9.11
N ASP A 137 19.38 -17.48 9.02
CA ASP A 137 18.38 -17.73 10.06
C ASP A 137 18.13 -19.24 10.23
N ARG A 138 18.07 -19.99 9.13
CA ARG A 138 17.91 -21.47 9.15
C ARG A 138 19.16 -22.23 9.62
N THR A 139 20.35 -21.67 9.42
CA THR A 139 21.64 -22.35 9.70
C THR A 139 22.22 -21.94 11.06
N ASN A 140 22.04 -20.67 11.46
CA ASN A 140 22.52 -20.09 12.71
C ASN A 140 21.52 -20.23 13.85
N GLN A 141 20.34 -20.81 13.63
CA GLN A 141 19.48 -21.19 14.73
C GLN A 141 20.22 -22.29 15.52
N PRO A 142 20.76 -22.01 16.73
CA PRO A 142 21.18 -23.10 17.58
C PRO A 142 19.93 -23.96 17.75
N ARG A 143 20.04 -25.26 17.46
CA ARG A 143 18.99 -26.21 17.80
C ARG A 143 18.95 -26.24 19.33
N GLY A 144 18.24 -25.28 19.92
CA GLY A 144 18.03 -25.20 21.35
C GLY A 144 17.47 -26.53 21.82
N THR A 145 17.94 -26.99 22.97
CA THR A 145 17.43 -28.21 23.59
C THR A 145 15.90 -28.14 23.64
N TRP A 146 15.19 -29.26 23.48
CA TRP A 146 13.73 -29.28 23.51
C TRP A 146 13.14 -28.58 24.75
N GLU A 147 13.85 -28.59 25.88
CA GLU A 147 13.55 -27.77 27.06
C GLU A 147 13.47 -26.25 26.80
N GLU A 148 14.35 -25.68 25.99
CA GLU A 148 14.33 -24.25 25.65
C GLU A 148 13.15 -23.91 24.75
N VAL A 149 12.87 -24.76 23.75
CA VAL A 149 11.68 -24.63 22.88
C VAL A 149 10.39 -24.78 23.71
N TYR A 150 10.34 -25.72 24.64
CA TYR A 150 9.22 -25.89 25.55
C TYR A 150 9.08 -24.70 26.50
N ARG A 151 10.18 -24.17 27.03
CA ARG A 151 10.16 -22.96 27.87
C ARG A 151 9.79 -21.71 27.08
N SER A 152 10.21 -21.58 25.82
CA SER A 152 9.85 -20.45 24.97
C SER A 152 8.39 -20.56 24.54
N ALA A 153 7.92 -21.75 24.16
CA ALA A 153 6.51 -22.01 23.87
C ALA A 153 5.63 -21.71 25.10
N LYS A 154 6.01 -22.20 26.29
CA LYS A 154 5.30 -21.91 27.53
C LYS A 154 5.38 -20.43 27.95
N ARG A 155 6.47 -19.73 27.62
CA ARG A 155 6.58 -18.26 27.79
C ARG A 155 5.64 -17.53 26.82
N VAL A 156 5.58 -17.97 25.57
CA VAL A 156 4.68 -17.40 24.55
C VAL A 156 3.22 -17.67 24.91
N ASP A 157 2.86 -18.88 25.32
CA ASP A 157 1.52 -19.22 25.79
C ASP A 157 1.12 -18.38 27.02
N ARG A 158 2.03 -18.21 27.99
CA ARG A 158 1.78 -17.29 29.12
C ARG A 158 1.57 -15.86 28.65
N SER A 159 2.40 -15.36 27.72
CA SER A 159 2.24 -14.00 27.19
C SER A 159 0.96 -13.84 26.37
N LYS A 160 0.53 -14.87 25.62
CA LYS A 160 -0.76 -14.87 24.88
C LYS A 160 -1.93 -14.85 25.87
N ASN A 161 -1.80 -15.58 26.97
CA ASN A 161 -2.78 -15.59 28.05
C ASN A 161 -2.83 -14.27 28.83
N ASP A 162 -1.68 -13.60 29.04
CA ASP A 162 -1.60 -12.25 29.63
C ASP A 162 -2.26 -11.19 28.74
N LEU A 163 -2.28 -11.41 27.43
CA LEU A 163 -3.00 -10.54 26.49
C LEU A 163 -4.52 -10.76 26.54
N HIS A 164 -5.03 -11.82 27.18
CA HIS A 164 -6.46 -12.17 27.27
C HIS A 164 -7.21 -12.10 25.92
N GLU A 165 -6.51 -12.32 24.81
CA GLU A 165 -7.11 -12.30 23.49
C GLU A 165 -7.97 -13.57 23.32
N ARG A 166 -9.28 -13.40 23.13
CA ARG A 166 -10.25 -14.46 22.89
C ARG A 166 -9.84 -15.28 21.68
N ASP A 167 -9.81 -16.59 21.87
CA ASP A 167 -9.39 -17.57 20.86
C ASP A 167 -10.53 -17.75 19.85
N ASP A 168 -10.21 -17.85 18.55
CA ASP A 168 -11.19 -17.96 17.45
C ASP A 168 -12.22 -19.09 17.68
N GLY A 169 -11.80 -20.18 18.36
CA GLY A 169 -12.67 -21.30 18.71
C GLY A 169 -13.81 -20.93 19.66
N GLU A 170 -13.68 -19.86 20.46
CA GLU A 170 -14.77 -19.37 21.31
C GLU A 170 -15.78 -18.52 20.52
N LEU A 171 -15.33 -17.78 19.50
CA LEU A 171 -16.20 -17.02 18.57
C LEU A 171 -17.03 -17.96 17.68
N GLU A 172 -16.40 -19.03 17.18
CA GLU A 172 -17.09 -20.05 16.38
C GLU A 172 -18.09 -20.85 17.24
N ARG A 173 -17.80 -21.08 18.53
CA ARG A 173 -18.73 -21.74 19.46
C ARG A 173 -19.88 -20.85 19.92
N THR A 174 -19.69 -19.53 19.98
CA THR A 174 -20.73 -18.57 20.39
C THR A 174 -21.66 -18.14 19.24
N ALA A 175 -21.40 -18.60 18.00
CA ALA A 175 -22.18 -18.27 16.82
C ALA A 175 -22.36 -16.75 16.60
N GLN A 176 -21.39 -15.94 17.03
CA GLN A 176 -21.33 -14.51 16.78
C GLN A 176 -20.31 -14.24 15.66
N PRO A 177 -20.74 -14.20 14.40
CA PRO A 177 -19.84 -13.99 13.27
C PRO A 177 -19.40 -12.52 13.13
N LEU A 178 -19.87 -11.60 13.99
CA LEU A 178 -19.61 -10.17 13.89
C LEU A 178 -18.86 -9.66 15.13
N CYS A 179 -17.72 -9.00 14.91
CA CYS A 179 -16.99 -8.27 15.94
C CYS A 179 -16.91 -6.78 15.56
N ILE A 180 -17.32 -5.90 16.46
CA ILE A 180 -17.26 -4.45 16.31
C ILE A 180 -16.10 -3.93 17.13
N TYR A 181 -15.13 -3.29 16.46
CA TYR A 181 -13.98 -2.70 17.12
C TYR A 181 -14.22 -1.25 17.48
N GLU A 182 -13.93 -0.92 18.74
CA GLU A 182 -13.90 0.45 19.25
C GLU A 182 -12.43 0.85 19.48
N PRO A 183 -11.84 1.69 18.62
CA PRO A 183 -10.56 2.32 18.89
C PRO A 183 -10.67 3.19 20.13
N TYR A 184 -9.76 3.03 21.08
CA TYR A 184 -9.73 3.89 22.25
C TYR A 184 -8.31 4.25 22.69
N PHE A 185 -8.23 5.38 23.38
CA PHE A 185 -7.00 5.90 23.98
C PHE A 185 -7.18 6.02 25.49
N GLY A 186 -6.52 5.17 26.27
CA GLY A 186 -6.69 5.15 27.74
C GLY A 186 -7.85 4.26 28.19
N GLU A 187 -8.61 4.64 29.22
CA GLU A 187 -9.74 3.83 29.67
C GLU A 187 -10.91 3.98 28.67
N GLY A 188 -11.11 2.97 27.81
CA GLY A 188 -12.10 3.03 26.71
C GLY A 188 -13.52 3.41 27.16
N THR A 189 -14.24 4.09 26.28
CA THR A 189 -15.43 4.91 26.57
C THR A 189 -16.61 4.12 27.16
N TRP A 190 -16.77 2.84 26.79
CA TRP A 190 -17.94 2.04 27.20
C TRP A 190 -17.59 0.65 27.77
N PRO A 191 -16.99 0.57 28.98
CA PRO A 191 -16.52 -0.70 29.57
C PRO A 191 -17.59 -1.79 29.74
N PHE A 192 -18.87 -1.42 29.83
CA PHE A 192 -19.96 -2.39 29.98
C PHE A 192 -20.29 -3.15 28.69
N LEU A 193 -19.97 -2.59 27.51
CA LEU A 193 -20.22 -3.28 26.24
C LEU A 193 -19.26 -4.47 26.06
N HIS A 194 -18.04 -4.42 26.59
CA HIS A 194 -17.01 -5.42 26.29
C HIS A 194 -17.04 -6.68 27.17
N ARG A 195 -18.04 -6.84 28.05
CA ARG A 195 -18.09 -7.98 28.98
C ARG A 195 -18.67 -9.25 28.37
N THR A 196 -19.61 -9.14 27.43
CA THR A 196 -20.35 -10.29 26.86
C THR A 196 -20.88 -10.05 25.43
N SER A 197 -20.47 -8.98 24.74
CA SER A 197 -21.12 -8.53 23.50
C SER A 197 -20.21 -8.56 22.26
N LEU A 198 -20.83 -8.21 21.13
CA LEU A 198 -20.22 -7.97 19.80
C LEU A 198 -19.04 -6.99 19.83
N TYR A 199 -18.89 -6.19 20.90
CA TYR A 199 -17.92 -5.12 21.00
C TYR A 199 -16.60 -5.56 21.60
N ARG A 200 -15.50 -5.30 20.88
CA ARG A 200 -14.14 -5.54 21.32
C ARG A 200 -13.36 -4.23 21.30
N GLY A 201 -12.70 -3.92 22.42
CA GLY A 201 -11.92 -2.70 22.49
C GLY A 201 -10.58 -2.86 21.78
N LEU A 202 -10.09 -1.78 21.19
CA LEU A 202 -8.78 -1.75 20.56
C LEU A 202 -7.92 -0.62 21.13
N GLY A 203 -6.94 -1.00 21.93
CA GLY A 203 -6.06 -0.08 22.64
C GLY A 203 -4.93 0.42 21.74
N LEU A 204 -4.87 1.72 21.50
CA LEU A 204 -3.77 2.37 20.76
C LEU A 204 -2.46 2.45 21.57
N SER A 205 -2.49 2.11 22.85
CA SER A 205 -1.37 2.19 23.78
C SER A 205 -1.38 0.98 24.71
N THR A 206 -0.22 0.31 24.85
CA THR A 206 -0.04 -0.78 25.83
C THR A 206 -0.42 -0.37 27.25
N LYS A 207 -0.16 0.89 27.63
CA LYS A 207 -0.41 1.44 28.97
C LYS A 207 -1.88 1.79 29.23
N GLY A 208 -2.68 1.92 28.17
CA GLY A 208 -4.10 2.28 28.28
C GLY A 208 -5.04 1.07 28.36
N ARG A 209 -4.52 -0.16 28.31
CA ARG A 209 -5.35 -1.35 28.24
C ARG A 209 -6.14 -1.56 29.54
N ARG A 210 -7.42 -1.92 29.38
CA ARG A 210 -8.28 -2.28 30.50
C ARG A 210 -7.86 -3.66 31.04
N PRO A 211 -7.48 -3.77 32.33
CA PRO A 211 -7.03 -5.04 32.90
C PRO A 211 -8.15 -6.09 32.88
N GLY A 212 -7.83 -7.32 32.46
CA GLY A 212 -8.77 -8.45 32.49
C GLY A 212 -9.89 -8.40 31.45
N THR A 213 -9.74 -7.58 30.39
CA THR A 213 -10.67 -7.52 29.26
C THR A 213 -10.02 -8.02 27.97
N ASP A 214 -10.84 -8.55 27.06
CA ASP A 214 -10.43 -9.09 25.76
C ASP A 214 -10.15 -7.97 24.73
N ASP A 215 -9.31 -7.01 25.10
CA ASP A 215 -8.98 -5.87 24.26
C ASP A 215 -7.73 -6.15 23.41
N VAL A 216 -7.84 -5.87 22.11
CA VAL A 216 -6.79 -6.02 21.11
C VAL A 216 -5.76 -4.90 21.26
N ASP A 217 -4.49 -5.26 21.36
CA ASP A 217 -3.41 -4.27 21.38
C ASP A 217 -3.02 -3.89 19.95
N ALA A 218 -3.19 -2.61 19.62
CA ALA A 218 -2.81 -2.05 18.33
C ALA A 218 -1.29 -1.92 18.19
N SER A 219 -0.60 -1.59 19.27
CA SER A 219 0.84 -1.26 19.25
C SER A 219 1.74 -2.48 19.10
N SER A 220 1.34 -3.64 19.63
CA SER A 220 2.01 -4.92 19.35
C SER A 220 1.85 -5.38 17.90
N ARG A 221 0.75 -5.00 17.24
CA ARG A 221 0.45 -5.37 15.85
C ARG A 221 1.04 -4.40 14.85
N LEU A 222 1.00 -3.11 15.15
CA LEU A 222 1.59 -2.05 14.34
C LEU A 222 2.60 -1.29 15.21
N PRO A 223 3.89 -1.70 15.19
CA PRO A 223 4.93 -1.11 16.03
C PRO A 223 5.09 0.40 15.86
N LEU A 224 4.65 0.95 14.72
CA LEU A 224 4.63 2.38 14.46
C LEU A 224 3.81 3.17 15.49
N LEU A 225 2.73 2.57 16.02
CA LEU A 225 1.86 3.18 17.03
C LEU A 225 2.51 3.25 18.43
N ASN A 226 3.65 2.60 18.62
CA ASN A 226 4.39 2.71 19.86
C ASN A 226 5.04 4.10 20.02
N ASN A 227 5.25 4.81 18.91
CA ASN A 227 5.70 6.19 18.94
C ASN A 227 4.49 7.13 19.10
N PRO A 228 4.47 7.99 20.13
CA PRO A 228 3.35 8.91 20.36
C PRO A 228 3.07 9.82 19.17
N TYR A 229 4.11 10.27 18.44
CA TYR A 229 3.94 11.13 17.28
C TYR A 229 3.06 10.48 16.20
N TYR A 230 3.38 9.24 15.81
CA TYR A 230 2.63 8.54 14.78
C TYR A 230 1.27 8.06 15.28
N ARG A 231 1.18 7.72 16.57
CA ARG A 231 -0.09 7.35 17.19
C ARG A 231 -1.08 8.52 17.19
N ASP A 232 -0.62 9.72 17.51
CA ASP A 232 -1.47 10.91 17.56
C ASP A 232 -1.78 11.41 16.13
N ALA A 233 -0.84 11.28 15.19
CA ALA A 233 -1.06 11.63 13.79
C ALA A 233 -2.03 10.69 13.05
N LEU A 234 -1.97 9.38 13.35
CA LEU A 234 -2.86 8.38 12.74
C LEU A 234 -4.19 8.26 13.49
N GLY A 235 -4.23 8.56 14.79
CA GLY A 235 -5.41 8.47 15.62
C GLY A 235 -6.14 7.12 15.47
N GLU A 236 -7.45 7.19 15.24
CA GLU A 236 -8.32 6.02 15.02
C GLU A 236 -7.98 5.23 13.76
N TYR A 237 -7.44 5.88 12.72
CA TYR A 237 -6.98 5.16 11.52
C TYR A 237 -5.79 4.26 11.81
N GLY A 238 -4.95 4.62 12.78
CA GLY A 238 -3.86 3.77 13.26
C GLY A 238 -4.38 2.43 13.79
N ALA A 239 -5.50 2.49 14.50
CA ALA A 239 -6.22 1.32 15.02
C ALA A 239 -6.72 0.41 13.88
N LEU A 240 -7.34 0.99 12.85
CA LEU A 240 -7.78 0.25 11.66
C LEU A 240 -6.62 -0.46 10.96
N PHE A 241 -5.50 0.25 10.77
CA PHE A 241 -4.31 -0.33 10.15
C PHE A 241 -3.70 -1.45 10.99
N ALA A 242 -3.77 -1.35 12.32
CA ALA A 242 -3.30 -2.40 13.21
C ALA A 242 -4.12 -3.70 13.09
N ILE A 243 -5.44 -3.62 12.87
CA ILE A 243 -6.27 -4.81 12.58
C ILE A 243 -5.99 -5.34 11.18
N ALA A 244 -5.95 -4.45 10.19
CA ALA A 244 -5.69 -4.83 8.80
C ALA A 244 -4.33 -5.53 8.67
N ASN A 245 -3.36 -5.15 9.50
CA ASN A 245 -2.07 -5.83 9.57
C ASN A 245 -2.24 -7.25 10.16
N ARG A 246 -2.40 -8.22 9.26
CA ARG A 246 -2.60 -9.65 9.56
C ARG A 246 -3.94 -9.95 10.21
N ILE A 247 -5.01 -9.46 9.59
CA ILE A 247 -6.41 -9.71 9.97
C ILE A 247 -6.71 -11.20 10.15
N ASP A 248 -6.11 -12.07 9.33
CA ASP A 248 -6.24 -13.53 9.36
C ASP A 248 -5.80 -14.18 10.69
N ARG A 249 -5.04 -13.46 11.53
CA ARG A 249 -4.61 -13.94 12.86
C ARG A 249 -5.65 -13.70 13.94
N ILE A 250 -6.57 -12.77 13.71
CA ILE A 250 -7.60 -12.35 14.67
C ILE A 250 -8.98 -12.80 14.20
N HIS A 251 -9.18 -12.89 12.89
CA HIS A 251 -10.41 -13.29 12.25
C HIS A 251 -10.12 -14.11 11.01
N LYS A 252 -10.40 -15.41 11.07
CA LYS A 252 -10.34 -16.29 9.88
C LYS A 252 -11.64 -16.30 9.08
N ASN A 253 -12.79 -16.21 9.77
CA ASN A 253 -14.13 -16.42 9.18
C ASN A 253 -15.18 -15.37 9.61
N ALA A 254 -14.80 -14.33 10.34
CA ALA A 254 -15.73 -13.37 10.94
C ALA A 254 -15.86 -12.08 10.11
N TRP A 255 -17.06 -11.50 10.13
CA TRP A 255 -17.36 -10.16 9.65
C TRP A 255 -16.88 -9.12 10.67
N ILE A 256 -16.32 -8.02 10.18
CA ILE A 256 -15.66 -7.01 11.01
C ILE A 256 -16.38 -5.67 10.81
N GLY A 257 -16.76 -5.04 11.91
CA GLY A 257 -17.28 -3.67 11.95
C GLY A 257 -16.36 -2.77 12.76
N PHE A 258 -16.45 -1.47 12.49
CA PHE A 258 -15.78 -0.41 13.25
C PHE A 258 -16.85 0.61 13.66
N GLN A 259 -16.75 1.14 14.88
CA GLN A 259 -17.62 2.21 15.38
C GLN A 259 -16.82 3.49 15.58
#